data_AF-A0A5S5DRJ6-F1
#
_entry.id   AF-A0A5S5DRJ6-F1
#
_cell.length_a   1.000
_cell.length_b   1.000
_cell.length_c   1.000
_cell.angle_alpha   90.00
_cell.angle_beta   90.00
_cell.angle_gamma   90.00
#
_symmetry.space_group_name_H-M   'P 1'
#
loop_
_entity.id
_entity.type
_entity.pdbx_description
1 polymer ?
#
loop_
_entity_poly.entity_id
_entity_poly.type
_entity_poly.pdbx_seq_one_letter_code
_entity_poly.pdbx_strand_id
1 'polypeptide(L)'
;MYTLTVNNNYAWDIGVSNGVIIPKKGNHTFNRRGSLYLTVPGMGEINFIDLAKKKIDGYPYPKETWGILIRTHSTEAYYRYEGGGEITAIIDDLGTLHLSTKKGTMIHIKLPELILN
;
A
#
# COMPACT_ATOMS: atom_id res chain seq x y z
N MET A 1 9.12 5.89 -8.35
CA MET A 1 9.35 4.54 -7.77
C MET A 1 9.55 4.71 -6.28
N TYR A 2 9.00 3.80 -5.48
CA TYR A 2 9.01 3.88 -4.02
C TYR A 2 9.66 2.65 -3.41
N THR A 3 10.01 2.75 -2.13
CA THR A 3 10.42 1.62 -1.29
C THR A 3 9.26 1.24 -0.39
N LEU A 4 8.94 -0.06 -0.35
CA LEU A 4 7.94 -0.64 0.54
C LEU A 4 8.63 -1.57 1.53
N THR A 5 8.57 -1.25 2.81
CA THR A 5 8.94 -2.16 3.89
C THR A 5 7.66 -2.80 4.43
N VAL A 6 7.59 -4.12 4.42
CA VAL A 6 6.47 -4.88 4.99
C VAL A 6 6.95 -5.63 6.22
N ASN A 7 6.30 -5.42 7.36
CA ASN A 7 6.50 -6.18 8.58
C ASN A 7 5.26 -7.06 8.80
N ASN A 8 5.48 -8.37 8.84
CA ASN A 8 4.43 -9.34 9.03
C ASN A 8 4.46 -9.85 10.48
N ASN A 9 3.66 -9.25 11.36
CA ASN A 9 3.44 -9.76 12.72
C ASN A 9 2.26 -10.74 12.79
N TYR A 10 1.62 -11.02 11.67
CA TYR A 10 0.45 -11.86 11.57
C TYR A 10 0.77 -13.36 11.79
N ALA A 11 -0.27 -14.15 12.03
CA ALA A 11 -0.15 -15.58 12.31
C ALA A 11 0.34 -16.42 11.11
N TRP A 12 0.18 -15.90 9.89
CA TRP A 12 0.43 -16.62 8.64
C TRP A 12 1.45 -15.91 7.74
N ASP A 13 2.04 -16.67 6.82
CA ASP A 13 2.90 -16.13 5.78
C ASP A 13 2.06 -15.26 4.82
N ILE A 14 2.65 -14.16 4.34
CA ILE A 14 2.03 -13.25 3.38
C ILE A 14 2.65 -13.47 2.01
N GLY A 15 1.80 -13.77 1.03
CA GLY A 15 2.20 -13.86 -0.37
C GLY A 15 2.31 -12.50 -1.02
N VAL A 16 3.18 -12.36 -2.01
CA VAL A 16 3.32 -11.13 -2.80
C VAL A 16 3.22 -11.48 -4.28
N SER A 17 2.59 -10.60 -5.06
CA SER A 17 2.32 -10.80 -6.50
C SER A 17 3.55 -11.09 -7.37
N ASN A 18 4.77 -10.88 -6.86
CA ASN A 18 6.04 -11.17 -7.53
C ASN A 18 6.66 -12.52 -7.10
N GLY A 19 5.92 -13.36 -6.38
CA GLY A 19 6.36 -14.67 -5.90
C GLY A 19 7.13 -14.65 -4.58
N VAL A 20 7.38 -13.47 -3.99
CA VAL A 20 7.98 -13.38 -2.64
C VAL A 20 6.98 -13.84 -1.59
N ILE A 21 7.47 -14.59 -0.61
CA ILE A 21 6.75 -14.95 0.60
C ILE A 21 7.40 -14.20 1.75
N ILE A 22 6.60 -13.49 2.54
CA ILE A 22 7.03 -12.82 3.77
C ILE A 22 6.64 -13.73 4.92
N PRO A 23 7.60 -14.41 5.57
CA PRO A 23 7.31 -15.36 6.63
C PRO A 23 6.54 -14.71 7.78
N LYS A 24 5.73 -15.49 8.50
CA LYS A 24 5.15 -15.07 9.78
C LYS A 24 6.24 -14.55 10.72
N LYS A 25 5.97 -13.43 11.40
CA LYS A 25 6.94 -12.71 12.25
C LYS A 25 8.19 -12.22 11.50
N GLY A 26 8.14 -12.19 10.17
CA GLY A 26 9.22 -11.76 9.29
C GLY A 26 9.00 -10.34 8.74
N ASN A 27 9.98 -9.87 7.99
CA ASN A 27 9.87 -8.62 7.23
C ASN A 27 10.53 -8.76 5.86
N HIS A 28 10.15 -7.87 4.94
CA HIS A 28 10.79 -7.76 3.64
C HIS A 28 10.74 -6.31 3.14
N THR A 29 11.83 -5.87 2.50
CA THR A 29 11.91 -4.53 1.89
C THR A 29 12.00 -4.65 0.38
N PHE A 30 10.99 -4.12 -0.30
CA PHE A 30 10.94 -4.01 -1.75
C PHE A 30 11.46 -2.64 -2.17
N ASN A 31 12.65 -2.62 -2.77
CA ASN A 31 13.23 -1.39 -3.32
C ASN A 31 12.70 -1.10 -4.73
N ARG A 32 12.55 0.19 -5.06
CA ARG A 32 12.23 0.72 -6.39
C ARG A 32 11.05 -0.01 -7.06
N ARG A 33 9.88 0.03 -6.43
CA ARG A 33 8.69 -0.65 -6.94
C ARG A 33 7.73 0.28 -7.69
N GLY A 34 7.00 -0.34 -8.62
CA GLY A 34 5.70 0.11 -9.13
C GLY A 34 4.60 -0.71 -8.45
N SER A 35 3.55 -1.08 -9.17
CA SER A 35 2.42 -1.81 -8.56
C SER A 35 2.78 -3.21 -8.05
N LEU A 36 2.15 -3.62 -6.94
CA LEU A 36 2.16 -4.98 -6.39
C LEU A 36 0.93 -5.19 -5.50
N TYR A 37 0.60 -6.45 -5.21
CA TYR A 37 -0.36 -6.76 -4.15
C TYR A 37 0.21 -7.76 -3.15
N LEU A 38 -0.28 -7.68 -1.92
CA LEU A 38 -0.02 -8.64 -0.86
C LEU A 38 -1.27 -9.51 -0.68
N THR A 39 -1.09 -10.82 -0.59
CA THR A 39 -2.15 -11.78 -0.26
C THR A 39 -1.99 -12.16 1.22
N VAL A 40 -2.91 -11.68 2.05
CA VAL A 40 -2.93 -11.94 3.50
C VAL A 40 -3.99 -13.01 3.79
N PRO A 41 -3.62 -14.21 4.28
CA PRO A 41 -4.56 -15.29 4.53
C PRO A 41 -5.73 -14.85 5.44
N GLY A 42 -6.97 -15.16 5.04
CA GLY A 42 -8.17 -14.79 5.79
C GLY A 42 -8.63 -13.32 5.64
N MET A 43 -7.77 -12.44 5.13
CA MET A 43 -8.09 -11.02 4.91
C MET A 43 -8.25 -10.67 3.43
N GLY A 44 -7.58 -11.38 2.54
CA GLY A 44 -7.61 -11.08 1.10
C GLY A 44 -6.43 -10.21 0.68
N GLU A 45 -6.66 -9.34 -0.30
CA GLU A 45 -5.57 -8.65 -1.01
C GLU A 45 -5.44 -7.17 -0.62
N ILE A 46 -4.21 -6.76 -0.34
CA ILE A 46 -3.83 -5.35 -0.18
C ILE A 46 -3.13 -4.92 -1.46
N ASN A 47 -3.74 -4.01 -2.19
CA ASN A 47 -3.25 -3.53 -3.47
C ASN A 47 -2.43 -2.25 -3.30
N PHE A 48 -1.22 -2.22 -3.85
CA PHE A 48 -0.41 -1.02 -4.02
C PHE A 48 -0.37 -0.70 -5.51
N ILE A 49 -1.09 0.34 -5.91
CA ILE A 49 -1.26 0.72 -7.31
C ILE A 49 -0.41 1.96 -7.57
N ASP A 50 0.59 1.84 -8.45
CA ASP A 50 1.38 2.98 -8.89
C ASP A 50 0.53 3.89 -9.78
N LEU A 51 0.28 5.11 -9.31
CA LEU A 51 -0.44 6.13 -10.05
C LEU A 51 0.50 6.93 -10.97
N ALA A 52 1.81 6.76 -10.83
CA ALA A 52 2.81 7.64 -11.41
C ALA A 52 2.42 9.12 -11.18
N LYS A 53 2.21 9.88 -12.25
CA LYS A 53 1.79 11.30 -12.19
C LYS A 53 0.29 11.51 -12.07
N LYS A 54 -0.54 10.48 -12.28
CA LYS A 54 -2.01 10.60 -12.26
C LYS A 54 -2.47 11.07 -10.87
N LYS A 55 -3.35 12.06 -10.82
CA LYS A 55 -4.06 12.49 -9.60
C LYS A 55 -5.42 11.81 -9.56
N ILE A 56 -5.91 11.56 -8.35
CA ILE A 56 -7.26 11.03 -8.15
C ILE A 56 -8.20 12.24 -8.13
N ASP A 57 -9.20 12.22 -9.01
CA ASP A 57 -10.20 13.28 -9.08
C ASP A 57 -10.96 13.38 -7.76
N GLY A 58 -11.26 14.60 -7.33
CA GLY A 58 -11.85 14.87 -6.01
C GLY A 58 -10.83 14.90 -4.84
N TYR A 59 -9.56 14.55 -5.07
CA TYR A 59 -8.51 14.56 -4.05
C TYR A 59 -7.32 15.46 -4.46
N PRO A 60 -7.47 16.80 -4.36
CA PRO A 60 -6.43 17.76 -4.77
C PRO A 60 -5.20 17.79 -3.84
N TYR A 61 -5.34 17.26 -2.63
CA TYR A 61 -4.28 17.03 -1.67
C TYR A 61 -4.08 15.51 -1.49
N PRO A 62 -2.84 14.99 -1.37
CA PRO A 62 -1.58 15.74 -1.36
C PRO A 62 -1.08 16.18 -2.75
N LYS A 63 -0.11 17.11 -2.78
CA LYS A 63 0.24 17.89 -3.99
C LYS A 63 1.41 17.31 -4.78
N GLU A 64 2.21 16.44 -4.18
CA GLU A 64 3.42 15.87 -4.76
C GLU A 64 3.12 15.10 -6.08
N THR A 65 4.15 14.98 -6.91
CA THR A 65 4.05 14.55 -8.31
C THR A 65 3.77 13.07 -8.44
N TRP A 66 4.46 12.22 -7.67
CA TRP A 66 4.37 10.76 -7.78
C TRP A 66 3.44 10.21 -6.72
N GLY A 67 2.60 9.22 -7.08
CA GLY A 67 1.59 8.71 -6.15
C GLY A 67 1.39 7.21 -6.18
N ILE A 68 0.98 6.67 -5.04
CA ILE A 68 0.51 5.30 -4.86
C ILE A 68 -0.90 5.36 -4.28
N LEU A 69 -1.80 4.55 -4.84
CA LEU A 69 -3.08 4.24 -4.22
C LEU A 69 -2.95 2.89 -3.53
N ILE A 70 -3.15 2.88 -2.22
CA ILE A 70 -3.14 1.66 -1.41
C ILE A 70 -4.60 1.32 -1.12
N ARG A 71 -5.08 0.15 -1.55
CA ARG A 71 -6.47 -0.28 -1.35
C ARG A 71 -6.51 -1.57 -0.57
N THR A 72 -7.36 -1.62 0.44
CA THR A 72 -7.72 -2.84 1.16
C THR A 72 -9.20 -2.77 1.50
N HIS A 73 -9.98 -3.72 0.97
CA HIS A 73 -11.45 -3.69 1.04
C HIS A 73 -11.99 -2.31 0.64
N SER A 74 -12.86 -1.74 1.48
CA SER A 74 -13.51 -0.44 1.31
C SER A 74 -12.74 0.73 1.93
N THR A 75 -11.44 0.56 2.15
CA THR A 75 -10.57 1.61 2.72
C THR A 75 -9.36 1.83 1.84
N GLU A 76 -9.01 3.10 1.65
CA GLU A 76 -7.90 3.50 0.81
C GLU A 76 -7.00 4.52 1.48
N ALA A 77 -5.71 4.39 1.21
CA ALA A 77 -4.75 5.45 1.47
C ALA A 77 -4.22 6.01 0.14
N TYR A 78 -4.26 7.32 0.01
CA TYR A 78 -3.64 8.05 -1.09
C TYR A 78 -2.33 8.65 -0.61
N TYR A 79 -1.25 8.13 -1.16
CA TYR A 79 0.11 8.52 -0.81
C TYR A 79 0.77 9.22 -1.98
N ARG A 80 1.40 10.35 -1.70
CA ARG A 80 2.14 11.15 -2.69
C ARG A 80 3.52 11.51 -2.16
N TYR A 81 4.49 11.58 -3.06
CA TYR A 81 5.88 11.84 -2.71
C TYR A 81 6.65 12.51 -3.84
N GLU A 82 7.79 13.12 -3.49
CA GLU A 82 8.81 13.56 -4.43
C GLU A 82 10.08 12.72 -4.28
N GLY A 83 10.80 12.51 -5.38
CA GLY A 83 12.00 11.67 -5.38
C GLY A 83 11.70 10.20 -5.09
N GLY A 84 12.28 9.65 -4.01
CA GLY A 84 12.08 8.26 -3.59
C GLY A 84 11.12 8.18 -2.40
N GLY A 85 9.89 7.72 -2.66
CA GLY A 85 8.88 7.50 -1.62
C GLY A 85 9.22 6.32 -0.71
N GLU A 86 8.76 6.37 0.53
CA GLU A 86 9.01 5.35 1.55
C GLU A 86 7.72 5.03 2.29
N ILE A 87 7.26 3.78 2.18
CA ILE A 87 6.07 3.28 2.86
C ILE A 87 6.50 2.15 3.79
N THR A 88 6.05 2.20 5.04
CA THR A 88 6.11 1.05 5.96
C THR A 88 4.69 0.54 6.18
N ALA A 89 4.47 -0.72 5.82
CA ALA A 89 3.26 -1.48 6.07
C ALA A 89 3.53 -2.48 7.20
N ILE A 90 2.75 -2.40 8.28
CA ILE A 90 2.80 -3.37 9.37
C ILE A 90 1.45 -4.08 9.37
N ILE A 91 1.46 -5.40 9.19
CA ILE A 91 0.29 -6.24 9.40
C ILE A 91 0.44 -6.79 10.82
N ASP A 92 -0.43 -6.35 11.74
CA ASP A 92 -0.37 -6.77 13.13
C ASP A 92 -0.88 -8.21 13.35
N ASP A 93 -0.85 -8.66 14.60
CA ASP A 93 -1.27 -10.01 14.99
C ASP A 93 -2.78 -10.26 14.77
N LEU A 94 -3.58 -9.21 14.70
CA LEU A 94 -5.00 -9.24 14.37
C LEU A 94 -5.28 -9.06 12.87
N GLY A 95 -4.23 -8.83 12.07
CA GLY A 95 -4.32 -8.59 10.63
C GLY A 95 -4.50 -7.13 10.25
N THR A 96 -4.57 -6.19 11.20
CA THR A 96 -4.75 -4.77 10.88
C THR A 96 -3.54 -4.24 10.10
N LEU A 97 -3.81 -3.55 8.99
CA LEU A 97 -2.79 -2.86 8.22
C LEU A 97 -2.54 -1.47 8.79
N HIS A 98 -1.33 -1.25 9.32
CA HIS A 98 -0.83 0.06 9.73
C HIS A 98 0.12 0.59 8.67
N LEU A 99 -0.18 1.78 8.14
CA LEU A 99 0.63 2.44 7.13
C LEU A 99 1.30 3.69 7.71
N SER A 100 2.58 3.87 7.40
CA SER A 100 3.31 5.09 7.71
C SER A 100 4.30 5.45 6.60
N THR A 101 4.70 6.72 6.55
CA THR A 101 5.67 7.25 5.59
C THR A 101 6.65 8.18 6.31
N LYS A 102 7.89 8.20 5.84
CA LYS A 102 8.92 9.18 6.25
C LYS A 102 9.18 10.25 5.18
N LYS A 103 8.74 10.03 3.94
CA LYS A 103 8.99 10.93 2.80
C LYS A 103 7.72 11.11 1.99
N GLY A 104 7.15 12.30 1.99
CA GLY A 104 5.87 12.58 1.34
C GLY A 104 4.68 12.39 2.28
N THR A 105 3.49 12.56 1.73
CA THR A 105 2.25 12.73 2.49
C THR A 105 1.28 11.60 2.17
N MET A 106 0.68 11.03 3.21
CA MET A 106 -0.36 10.00 3.09
C MET A 106 -1.63 10.46 3.77
N ILE A 107 -2.77 10.31 3.09
CA ILE A 107 -4.09 10.60 3.64
C ILE A 107 -5.03 9.41 3.42
N HIS A 108 -6.02 9.29 4.30
CA HIS A 108 -7.16 8.40 4.07
C HIS A 108 -8.06 9.02 3.00
N ILE A 109 -8.51 8.21 2.04
CA ILE A 109 -9.52 8.60 1.05
C ILE A 109 -10.60 7.51 0.94
N LYS A 110 -11.69 7.82 0.23
CA LYS A 110 -12.75 6.84 -0.06
C LYS A 110 -13.12 6.86 -1.54
N LEU A 111 -13.03 5.72 -2.20
CA LEU A 111 -13.44 5.57 -3.60
C LEU A 111 -14.66 4.64 -3.73
N PRO A 112 -15.57 4.87 -4.70
CA PRO A 112 -16.59 3.89 -5.03
C PRO A 112 -15.94 2.58 -5.48
N GLU A 113 -16.41 1.44 -4.95
CA GLU A 113 -15.98 0.12 -5.41
C GLU A 113 -16.70 -0.30 -6.70
N LEU A 114 -17.96 0.09 -6.85
CA LEU A 114 -18.82 -0.23 -7.99
C LEU A 114 -19.68 0.99 -8.34
N ILE A 115 -19.76 1.30 -9.63
CA ILE A 115 -20.64 2.33 -10.20
C ILE A 115 -21.48 1.67 -11.29
N LEU A 116 -22.81 1.84 -11.22
CA LEU A 116 -23.74 1.47 -12.28
C LEU A 116 -24.06 2.72 -13.10
N ASN A 117 -24.14 2.57 -14.42
CA ASN A 117 -24.49 3.65 -15.36
C ASN A 117 -25.85 3.38 -15.99
#